data_AF-A0A523AAC4-F1
#
_entry.id   AF-A0A523AAC4-F1
#
_cell.length_a   1.000
_cell.length_b   1.000
_cell.length_c   1.000
_cell.angle_alpha   90.00
_cell.angle_beta   90.00
_cell.angle_gamma   90.00
#
_symmetry.space_group_name_H-M   'P 1'
#
loop_
_entity.id
_entity.type
_entity.pdbx_description
1 polymer ?
#
loop_
_entity_poly.entity_id
_entity_poly.type
_entity_poly.pdbx_seq_one_letter_code
_entity_poly.pdbx_strand_id
1 'polypeptide(L)'
;MKEIDYETALKLEFLKLAVPLKGINDSLAWVARQFGSDMEIPYIVRYYFKLGRDWRKAIEEYFRAIGEDNPGEFIEIFKEVVEKAKNLIVCGEDIVEIAIKHDKEPGSLISELKGSGLISPTVGCGGIGKAKAPLYEINRFFAILLKIEG
;
A
#
# COMPACT_ATOMS: atom_id res chain seq x y z
N MET A 1 -15.61 24.44 4.61
CA MET A 1 -14.58 23.44 4.95
C MET A 1 -13.47 24.16 5.69
N LYS A 2 -12.98 23.62 6.82
CA LYS A 2 -11.71 24.10 7.38
C LYS A 2 -10.58 23.59 6.49
N GLU A 3 -9.70 24.48 6.09
CA GLU A 3 -8.45 24.13 5.40
C GLU A 3 -7.61 23.26 6.35
N ILE A 4 -7.06 22.15 5.84
CA ILE A 4 -6.16 21.30 6.62
C ILE A 4 -4.87 22.10 6.82
N ASP A 5 -4.43 22.25 8.07
CA ASP A 5 -3.17 22.94 8.33
C ASP A 5 -1.98 22.14 7.74
N TYR A 6 -0.93 22.86 7.39
CA TYR A 6 0.22 22.30 6.68
C TYR A 6 0.90 21.15 7.43
N GLU A 7 0.98 21.24 8.76
CA GLU A 7 1.58 20.20 9.59
C GLU A 7 0.75 18.91 9.55
N THR A 8 -0.57 19.03 9.65
CA THR A 8 -1.49 17.89 9.52
C THR A 8 -1.38 17.25 8.14
N ALA A 9 -1.35 18.03 7.06
CA ALA A 9 -1.22 17.51 5.70
C ALA A 9 0.10 16.73 5.51
N LEU A 10 1.22 17.27 6.01
CA LEU A 10 2.52 16.58 5.97
C LEU A 10 2.49 15.25 6.75
N LYS A 11 1.84 15.20 7.91
CA LYS A 11 1.71 13.96 8.70
C LYS A 11 0.88 12.91 7.96
N LEU A 12 -0.23 13.32 7.35
CA LEU A 12 -1.10 12.43 6.58
C LEU A 12 -0.35 11.83 5.38
N GLU A 13 0.40 12.66 4.65
CA GLU A 13 1.22 12.20 3.52
C GLU A 13 2.36 11.30 3.95
N PHE A 14 3.11 11.68 5.00
CA PHE A 14 4.23 10.89 5.49
C PHE A 14 3.80 9.48 5.90
N LEU A 15 2.65 9.36 6.55
CA LEU A 15 2.07 8.08 6.97
C LEU A 15 1.33 7.35 5.84
N LYS A 16 1.14 7.98 4.66
CA LYS A 16 0.30 7.47 3.57
C LYS A 16 -1.16 7.22 3.99
N LEU A 17 -1.66 8.05 4.91
CA LEU A 17 -3.08 8.11 5.32
C LEU A 17 -3.91 8.92 4.33
N ALA A 18 -3.30 9.93 3.72
CA ALA A 18 -3.82 10.63 2.56
C ALA A 18 -2.65 10.90 1.62
N VAL A 19 -2.88 10.85 0.31
CA VAL A 19 -1.84 11.05 -0.70
C VAL A 19 -2.30 12.13 -1.68
N PRO A 20 -1.40 13.03 -2.14
CA PRO A 20 -1.83 14.11 -3.03
C PRO A 20 -2.38 13.59 -4.36
N LEU A 21 -3.40 14.23 -4.91
CA LEU A 21 -4.02 13.78 -6.17
C LEU A 21 -3.17 14.09 -7.41
N LYS A 22 -2.38 15.17 -7.37
CA LYS A 22 -1.58 15.61 -8.51
C LYS A 22 -0.21 14.94 -8.48
N GLY A 23 0.21 14.40 -9.62
CA GLY A 23 1.54 13.86 -9.84
C GLY A 23 2.31 14.65 -10.89
N ILE A 24 3.63 14.64 -10.80
CA ILE A 24 4.49 15.08 -11.91
C ILE A 24 4.22 14.16 -13.11
N ASN A 25 3.91 14.73 -14.27
CA ASN A 25 3.56 14.01 -15.49
C ASN A 25 2.40 13.01 -15.30
N ASP A 26 1.42 13.35 -14.46
CA ASP A 26 0.27 12.50 -14.13
C ASP A 26 0.64 11.13 -13.53
N SER A 27 1.85 11.00 -12.97
CA SER A 27 2.31 9.77 -12.32
C SER A 27 1.53 9.49 -11.03
N LEU A 28 1.03 8.26 -10.88
CA LEU A 28 0.35 7.81 -9.67
C LEU A 28 1.32 7.35 -8.57
N ALA A 29 2.60 7.19 -8.90
CA ALA A 29 3.64 6.79 -7.94
C ALA A 29 3.70 7.79 -6.78
N TRP A 30 3.70 7.30 -5.54
CA TRP A 30 3.64 8.19 -4.37
C TRP A 30 4.81 9.16 -4.28
N VAL A 31 5.99 8.77 -4.75
CA VAL A 31 7.19 9.62 -4.81
C VAL A 31 7.10 10.74 -5.84
N ALA A 32 6.20 10.64 -6.82
CA ALA A 32 6.00 11.63 -7.87
C ALA A 32 4.83 12.57 -7.59
N ARG A 33 4.12 12.37 -6.46
CA ARG A 33 2.97 13.19 -6.07
C ARG A 33 3.43 14.54 -5.54
N GLN A 34 2.79 15.60 -6.03
CA GLN A 34 3.06 16.96 -5.62
C GLN A 34 2.14 17.30 -4.46
N PHE A 35 2.74 17.75 -3.35
CA PHE A 35 1.98 18.25 -2.21
C PHE A 35 0.95 19.30 -2.65
N GLY A 36 -0.26 19.21 -2.12
CA GLY A 36 -1.36 20.09 -2.47
C GLY A 36 -2.55 19.93 -1.54
N SER A 37 -3.51 20.85 -1.66
CA SER A 37 -4.75 20.85 -0.87
C SER A 37 -5.67 19.66 -1.17
N ASP A 38 -5.58 19.11 -2.38
CA ASP A 38 -6.42 18.02 -2.85
C ASP A 38 -5.70 16.68 -2.61
N MET A 39 -6.18 15.95 -1.60
CA MET A 39 -5.66 14.65 -1.22
C MET A 39 -6.73 13.57 -1.36
N GLU A 40 -6.32 12.37 -1.75
CA GLU A 40 -7.15 11.18 -1.70
C GLU A 40 -6.76 10.29 -0.50
N ILE A 41 -7.77 9.69 0.11
CA ILE A 41 -7.58 8.70 1.17
C ILE A 41 -7.57 7.31 0.52
N PRO A 42 -6.50 6.51 0.66
CA PRO A 42 -6.46 5.13 0.17
C PRO A 42 -7.60 4.29 0.73
N TYR A 43 -8.14 3.34 -0.04
CA TYR A 43 -9.31 2.57 0.39
C TYR A 43 -9.11 1.86 1.71
N ILE A 44 -7.94 1.22 1.91
CA ILE A 44 -7.64 0.51 3.14
C ILE A 44 -7.69 1.41 4.38
N VAL A 45 -7.29 2.68 4.24
CA VAL A 45 -7.37 3.68 5.32
C VAL A 45 -8.83 4.01 5.65
N ARG A 46 -9.71 4.08 4.63
CA ARG A 46 -11.16 4.27 4.83
C ARG A 46 -11.76 3.11 5.60
N TYR A 47 -11.41 1.87 5.25
CA TYR A 47 -11.86 0.67 5.97
C TYR A 47 -11.36 0.69 7.42
N TYR A 48 -10.09 1.02 7.65
CA TYR A 48 -9.50 1.12 8.99
C TYR A 48 -10.28 2.05 9.91
N PHE A 49 -10.56 3.27 9.47
CA PHE A 49 -11.33 4.20 10.31
C PHE A 49 -12.81 3.81 10.44
N LYS A 50 -13.42 3.25 9.39
CA LYS A 50 -14.82 2.78 9.42
C LYS A 50 -15.01 1.62 10.41
N LEU A 51 -14.01 0.76 10.56
CA LEU A 51 -14.08 -0.48 11.35
C LEU A 51 -13.49 -0.35 12.76
N GLY A 52 -13.34 0.88 13.26
CA GLY A 52 -12.91 1.10 14.64
C GLY A 52 -11.42 0.91 14.88
N ARG A 53 -10.57 1.14 13.85
CA ARG A 53 -9.10 1.12 13.93
C ARG A 53 -8.46 -0.27 14.11
N ASP A 54 -9.14 -1.31 13.64
CA ASP A 54 -8.57 -2.66 13.50
C ASP A 54 -8.04 -2.85 12.08
N TRP A 55 -6.73 -2.94 11.92
CA TRP A 55 -6.11 -3.06 10.60
C TRP A 55 -6.27 -4.45 9.97
N ARG A 56 -6.30 -5.52 10.77
CA ARG A 56 -6.51 -6.88 10.26
C ARG A 56 -7.91 -6.98 9.67
N LYS A 57 -8.90 -6.50 10.43
CA LYS A 57 -10.28 -6.42 9.97
C LYS A 57 -10.44 -5.50 8.76
N ALA A 58 -9.69 -4.40 8.70
CA ALA A 58 -9.71 -3.50 7.53
C ALA A 58 -9.22 -4.20 6.25
N ILE A 59 -8.14 -4.98 6.34
CA ILE A 59 -7.62 -5.78 5.23
C ILE A 59 -8.67 -6.81 4.81
N GLU A 60 -9.12 -7.64 5.75
CA GLU A 60 -10.08 -8.70 5.47
C GLU A 60 -11.37 -8.15 4.83
N GLU A 61 -11.96 -7.09 5.38
CA GLU A 61 -13.20 -6.52 4.85
C GLU A 61 -13.01 -5.81 3.51
N TYR A 62 -11.85 -5.20 3.25
CA TYR A 62 -11.56 -4.64 1.93
C TYR A 62 -11.50 -5.75 0.86
N PHE A 63 -10.74 -6.82 1.12
CA PHE A 63 -10.58 -7.91 0.15
C PHE A 63 -11.88 -8.70 -0.04
N ARG A 64 -12.65 -8.89 1.03
CA ARG A 64 -14.02 -9.44 0.96
C ARG A 64 -14.92 -8.60 0.05
N ALA A 65 -14.84 -7.28 0.13
CA ALA A 65 -15.68 -6.38 -0.65
C ALA A 65 -15.36 -6.36 -2.16
N ILE A 66 -14.13 -6.71 -2.56
CA ILE A 66 -13.75 -6.83 -3.97
C ILE A 66 -13.93 -8.25 -4.54
N GLY A 67 -14.43 -9.18 -3.72
CA GLY A 67 -14.78 -10.53 -4.15
C GLY A 67 -13.72 -11.61 -3.92
N GLU A 68 -12.72 -11.37 -3.07
CA GLU A 68 -11.75 -12.42 -2.72
C GLU A 68 -12.40 -13.57 -1.95
N ASP A 69 -12.15 -14.81 -2.39
CA ASP A 69 -12.67 -16.02 -1.76
C ASP A 69 -12.08 -16.25 -0.36
N ASN A 70 -10.80 -15.91 -0.17
CA ASN A 70 -10.08 -16.07 1.09
C ASN A 70 -9.47 -14.74 1.57
N PRO A 71 -10.29 -13.78 2.03
CA PRO A 71 -9.83 -12.43 2.35
C PRO A 71 -8.88 -12.39 3.56
N GLY A 72 -8.98 -13.35 4.48
CA GLY A 72 -8.12 -13.43 5.67
C GLY A 72 -6.66 -13.72 5.32
N GLU A 73 -6.41 -14.41 4.20
CA GLU A 73 -5.06 -14.72 3.74
C GLU A 73 -4.22 -13.47 3.43
N PHE A 74 -4.87 -12.38 3.02
CA PHE A 74 -4.18 -11.12 2.70
C PHE A 74 -3.51 -10.48 3.92
N ILE A 75 -3.91 -10.84 5.14
CA ILE A 75 -3.21 -10.41 6.36
C ILE A 75 -1.81 -11.04 6.40
N GLU A 76 -1.70 -12.34 6.11
CA GLU A 76 -0.41 -13.05 6.08
C GLU A 76 0.43 -12.62 4.87
N ILE A 77 -0.18 -12.50 3.69
CA ILE A 77 0.50 -11.98 2.50
C ILE A 77 1.10 -10.60 2.79
N PHE A 78 0.32 -9.68 3.39
CA PHE A 78 0.81 -8.34 3.69
C PHE A 78 1.95 -8.36 4.71
N LYS A 79 1.90 -9.23 5.73
CA LYS A 79 3.02 -9.44 6.66
C LYS A 79 4.29 -9.82 5.92
N GLU A 80 4.22 -10.83 5.05
CA GLU A 80 5.38 -11.31 4.30
C GLU A 80 5.95 -10.23 3.37
N VAL A 81 5.09 -9.43 2.74
CA VAL A 81 5.50 -8.27 1.93
C VAL A 81 6.27 -7.26 2.78
N VAL A 82 5.80 -6.95 4.00
CA VAL A 82 6.48 -6.05 4.93
C VAL A 82 7.82 -6.62 5.41
N GLU A 83 7.91 -7.93 5.66
CA GLU A 83 9.14 -8.61 6.10
C GLU A 83 10.23 -8.61 5.03
N LYS A 84 9.85 -8.81 3.76
CA LYS A 84 10.78 -8.75 2.62
C LYS A 84 11.25 -7.33 2.30
N ALA A 85 10.47 -6.32 2.69
CA ALA A 85 10.77 -4.94 2.34
C ALA A 85 11.99 -4.38 3.08
N LYS A 86 12.80 -3.60 2.35
CA LYS A 86 13.92 -2.83 2.91
C LYS A 86 13.58 -1.35 2.83
N ASN A 87 13.62 -0.66 3.97
CA ASN A 87 13.25 0.75 4.06
C ASN A 87 11.86 1.06 3.46
N LEU A 88 10.87 0.18 3.69
CA LEU A 88 9.51 0.25 3.13
C LEU A 88 9.43 0.07 1.61
N ILE A 89 10.51 -0.32 0.95
CA ILE A 89 10.51 -0.65 -0.49
C ILE A 89 10.59 -2.17 -0.65
N VAL A 90 9.71 -2.71 -1.48
CA VAL A 90 9.67 -4.14 -1.86
C VAL A 90 9.81 -4.30 -3.37
N CYS A 91 10.51 -5.34 -3.80
CA CYS A 91 10.66 -5.67 -5.21
C CYS A 91 9.43 -6.45 -5.71
N GLY A 92 9.05 -6.24 -6.97
CA GLY A 92 7.99 -7.05 -7.60
C GLY A 92 8.32 -8.54 -7.62
N GLU A 93 9.60 -8.91 -7.73
CA GLU A 93 10.04 -10.31 -7.66
C GLU A 93 9.73 -10.94 -6.29
N ASP A 94 9.95 -10.20 -5.20
CA ASP A 94 9.59 -10.68 -3.85
C ASP A 94 8.08 -10.91 -3.72
N ILE A 95 7.26 -10.02 -4.29
CA ILE A 95 5.79 -10.19 -4.30
C ILE A 95 5.37 -11.37 -5.16
N VAL A 96 6.06 -11.63 -6.28
CA VAL A 96 5.82 -12.82 -7.11
C VAL A 96 6.11 -14.10 -6.35
N GLU A 97 7.22 -14.17 -5.60
CA GLU A 97 7.53 -15.31 -4.74
C GLU A 97 6.42 -15.55 -3.70
N ILE A 98 5.93 -14.49 -3.05
CA ILE A 98 4.84 -14.55 -2.07
C ILE A 98 3.54 -15.01 -2.75
N ALA A 99 3.21 -14.48 -3.93
CA ALA A 99 2.02 -14.88 -4.67
C ALA A 99 2.01 -16.38 -4.97
N ILE A 100 3.14 -16.91 -5.45
CA ILE A 100 3.31 -18.34 -5.75
C ILE A 100 3.16 -19.18 -4.47
N LYS A 101 3.73 -18.73 -3.35
CA LYS A 101 3.60 -19.42 -2.06
C LYS A 101 2.15 -19.53 -1.59
N HIS A 102 1.32 -18.55 -1.91
CA HIS A 102 -0.10 -18.47 -1.54
C HIS A 102 -1.05 -18.95 -2.65
N ASP A 103 -0.54 -19.59 -3.72
CA ASP A 103 -1.34 -20.06 -4.86
C ASP A 103 -2.19 -18.93 -5.51
N LYS A 104 -1.65 -17.71 -5.54
CA LYS A 104 -2.25 -16.52 -6.16
C LYS A 104 -1.57 -16.21 -7.50
N GLU A 105 -2.32 -15.67 -8.45
CA GLU A 105 -1.75 -15.12 -9.68
C GLU A 105 -0.97 -13.82 -9.35
N PRO A 106 0.34 -13.72 -9.67
CA PRO A 106 1.16 -12.59 -9.24
C PRO A 106 0.68 -11.22 -9.71
N GLY A 107 0.19 -11.11 -10.95
CA GLY A 107 -0.34 -9.86 -11.49
C GLY A 107 -1.56 -9.37 -10.74
N SER A 108 -2.49 -10.27 -10.42
CA SER A 108 -3.70 -10.01 -9.64
C SER A 108 -3.34 -9.54 -8.24
N LEU A 109 -2.48 -10.28 -7.53
CA LEU A 109 -2.08 -9.93 -6.17
C LEU A 109 -1.46 -8.53 -6.11
N ILE A 110 -0.51 -8.24 -7.02
CA ILE A 110 0.12 -6.91 -7.10
C ILE A 110 -0.93 -5.83 -7.38
N SER A 111 -1.90 -6.10 -8.23
CA SER A 111 -2.95 -5.16 -8.60
C SER A 111 -3.90 -4.87 -7.44
N GLU A 112 -4.27 -5.88 -6.65
CA GLU A 112 -5.16 -5.71 -5.52
C GLU A 112 -4.46 -5.02 -4.33
N LEU A 113 -3.19 -5.36 -4.07
CA LEU A 113 -2.37 -4.65 -3.08
C LEU A 113 -2.22 -3.16 -3.43
N LYS A 114 -2.07 -2.83 -4.72
CA LYS A 114 -2.10 -1.42 -5.19
C LYS A 114 -3.47 -0.79 -5.03
N GLY A 115 -4.51 -1.48 -5.46
CA GLY A 115 -5.89 -0.99 -5.42
C GLY A 115 -6.36 -0.68 -4.00
N SER A 116 -5.96 -1.51 -3.03
CA SER A 116 -6.23 -1.27 -1.61
C SER A 116 -5.50 -0.04 -1.06
N GLY A 117 -4.32 0.25 -1.60
CA GLY A 117 -3.38 1.23 -1.07
C GLY A 117 -2.48 0.70 0.04
N LEU A 118 -2.35 -0.63 0.18
CA LEU A 118 -1.34 -1.28 1.02
C LEU A 118 0.07 -1.13 0.43
N ILE A 119 0.17 -1.07 -0.90
CA ILE A 119 1.38 -0.65 -1.61
C ILE A 119 1.04 0.46 -2.61
N SER A 120 2.06 1.22 -2.97
CA SER A 120 1.98 2.25 -4.01
C SER A 120 1.90 1.66 -5.43
N PRO A 121 1.42 2.46 -6.41
CA PRO A 121 1.78 2.26 -7.81
C PRO A 121 3.31 2.25 -7.98
N THR A 122 3.81 1.63 -9.06
CA THR A 122 5.25 1.42 -9.29
C THR A 122 6.07 2.71 -9.07
N VAL A 123 7.04 2.68 -8.15
CA VAL A 123 7.90 3.85 -7.85
C VAL A 123 9.13 3.97 -8.76
N GLY A 124 9.38 2.94 -9.57
CA GLY A 124 10.48 2.84 -10.51
C GLY A 124 10.82 1.39 -10.80
N CYS A 125 11.96 1.14 -11.43
CA CYS A 125 12.51 -0.21 -11.59
C CYS A 125 13.87 -0.30 -10.91
N GLY A 126 14.01 -1.23 -9.97
CA GLY A 126 15.25 -1.55 -9.26
C GLY A 126 16.05 -2.61 -10.01
N GLY A 127 17.38 -2.52 -9.99
CA GLY A 127 18.24 -3.49 -10.64
C GLY A 127 18.80 -4.50 -9.65
N ILE A 128 18.41 -5.77 -9.77
CA ILE A 128 19.28 -6.91 -9.46
C ILE A 128 19.31 -7.78 -10.72
N GLY A 129 20.36 -7.64 -11.53
CA GLY A 129 20.52 -8.39 -12.80
C GLY A 129 20.07 -7.66 -14.08
N LYS A 130 19.87 -8.42 -15.17
CA LYS A 130 19.58 -7.90 -16.53
C LYS A 130 18.14 -7.39 -16.73
N ALA A 131 17.21 -7.75 -15.85
CA ALA A 131 15.84 -7.24 -15.85
C ALA A 131 15.68 -6.25 -14.70
N LYS A 132 15.12 -5.06 -14.97
CA LYS A 132 14.80 -4.09 -13.91
C LYS A 132 13.41 -4.43 -13.37
N ALA A 133 13.33 -5.09 -12.22
CA ALA A 133 12.07 -5.41 -11.59
C ALA A 133 11.38 -4.15 -11.03
N PRO A 134 10.05 -4.05 -11.09
CA PRO A 134 9.34 -2.90 -10.55
C PRO A 134 9.51 -2.84 -9.02
N LEU A 135 9.60 -1.62 -8.50
CA LEU A 135 9.65 -1.37 -7.06
C LEU A 135 8.32 -0.78 -6.58
N TYR A 136 7.96 -1.13 -5.34
CA TYR A 136 6.77 -0.62 -4.67
C TYR A 136 7.13 -0.11 -3.27
N GLU A 137 6.61 1.07 -2.92
CA GLU A 137 6.59 1.57 -1.54
C GLU A 137 5.39 0.97 -0.79
N ILE A 138 5.62 0.47 0.43
CA ILE A 138 4.59 -0.02 1.35
C ILE A 138 3.94 1.15 2.07
N ASN A 139 2.63 1.03 2.33
CA ASN A 139 1.92 1.98 3.19
C ASN A 139 2.54 2.03 4.59
N ARG A 140 3.20 3.14 4.90
CA ARG A 140 3.95 3.34 6.14
C ARG A 140 3.08 3.12 7.39
N PHE A 141 1.85 3.62 7.39
CA PHE A 141 0.95 3.49 8.53
C PHE A 141 0.67 2.01 8.86
N PHE A 142 0.30 1.21 7.86
CA PHE A 142 0.00 -0.20 8.06
C PHE A 142 1.25 -1.03 8.41
N ALA A 143 2.40 -0.71 7.81
CA ALA A 143 3.67 -1.34 8.19
C ALA A 143 4.07 -1.06 9.66
N ILE A 144 3.76 0.14 10.18
CA ILE A 144 4.00 0.49 11.59
C ILE A 144 3.04 -0.29 12.49
N LEU A 145 1.74 -0.33 12.17
CA LEU A 145 0.75 -1.09 12.97
C LEU A 145 1.14 -2.56 13.06
N LEU A 146 1.60 -3.15 11.96
CA LEU A 146 2.08 -4.53 11.91
C LEU A 146 3.21 -4.79 12.93
N LYS A 147 4.17 -3.87 13.02
CA LYS A 147 5.35 -3.98 13.89
C LYS A 147 5.07 -3.69 15.36
N ILE A 148 3.97 -3.00 15.67
CA ILE A 148 3.56 -2.70 17.04
C ILE A 148 2.78 -3.87 17.65
N GLU A 149 2.01 -4.60 16.82
CA GLU A 149 1.12 -5.68 17.24
C GLU A 149 1.63 -7.10 16.94
N GLY A 150 2.82 -7.22 16.34
CA GLY A 150 3.54 -8.49 16.12
C GLY A 150 4.69 -8.65 17.09
#